data_AF-A0A2W1ZMN4-F1
#
_entry.id   AF-A0A2W1ZMN4-F1
#
_cell.length_a   1.000
_cell.length_b   1.000
_cell.length_c   1.000
_cell.angle_alpha   90.00
_cell.angle_beta   90.00
_cell.angle_gamma   90.00
#
_symmetry.space_group_name_H-M   'P 1'
#
loop_
_entity.id
_entity.type
_entity.pdbx_description
1 polymer ?
#
loop_
_entity_poly.entity_id
_entity_poly.type
_entity_poly.pdbx_seq_one_letter_code
_entity_poly.pdbx_strand_id
1 'polypeptide(L)' 'MDRRFILRVRAAMGQETARSLAERAGISHGTLNNLLAGKAWPTLSTIARLERALATDLWPGRVLSDHD' A
#
# COMPACT_ATOMS: atom_id res chain seq x y z
N MET A 1 2.74 -5.79 13.19
CA MET A 1 2.20 -5.37 11.89
C MET A 1 0.97 -4.51 12.15
N ASP A 2 0.97 -3.25 11.69
CA ASP A 2 -0.17 -2.35 11.93
C ASP A 2 -1.36 -2.74 11.03
N ARG A 3 -2.46 -3.19 11.65
CA ARG A 3 -3.70 -3.57 10.95
C ARG A 3 -4.30 -2.40 10.16
N ARG A 4 -4.11 -1.16 10.63
CA ARG A 4 -4.64 0.06 9.99
C ARG A 4 -3.99 0.32 8.64
N PHE A 5 -2.69 0.01 8.50
CA PHE A 5 -2.00 0.08 7.22
C PHE A 5 -2.61 -0.86 6.19
N ILE A 6 -2.80 -2.14 6.55
CA ILE A 6 -3.42 -3.14 5.64
C ILE A 6 -4.83 -2.70 5.22
N LEU A 7 -5.62 -2.18 6.16
CA LEU A 7 -6.97 -1.70 5.85
C LEU A 7 -6.96 -0.50 4.91
N ARG A 8 -6.01 0.44 5.08
CA ARG A 8 -5.84 1.56 4.15
C ARG A 8 -5.47 1.09 2.75
N VAL A 9 -4.55 0.13 2.63
CA VAL A 9 -4.19 -0.47 1.34
C VAL A 9 -5.41 -1.12 0.69
N ARG A 10 -6.17 -1.95 1.43
CA ARG A 10 -7.38 -2.59 0.90
C ARG A 10 -8.46 -1.60 0.50
N ALA A 11 -8.66 -0.54 1.29
CA ALA A 11 -9.61 0.51 0.98
C ALA A 11 -9.21 1.27 -0.30
N ALA A 12 -7.94 1.65 -0.42
CA ALA A 12 -7.41 2.35 -1.58
C ALA A 12 -7.40 1.50 -2.85
N MET A 13 -7.23 0.18 -2.73
CA MET A 13 -7.36 -0.77 -3.85
C MET A 13 -8.76 -0.80 -4.45
N GLY A 14 -9.82 -0.56 -3.66
CA GLY A 14 -11.19 -0.67 -4.14
C GLY A 14 -11.48 -2.05 -4.75
N GLN A 15 -11.78 -2.09 -6.04
CA GLN A 15 -12.03 -3.32 -6.82
C GLN A 15 -10.80 -3.84 -7.58
N GLU A 16 -9.66 -3.15 -7.47
CA GLU A 16 -8.42 -3.55 -8.11
C GLU A 16 -7.86 -4.84 -7.52
N THR A 17 -7.36 -5.72 -8.37
CA THR A 17 -6.70 -6.94 -7.92
C THR A 17 -5.32 -6.65 -7.33
N ALA A 18 -4.89 -7.45 -6.34
CA ALA A 18 -3.53 -7.35 -5.79
C ALA A 18 -2.45 -7.47 -6.88
N ARG A 19 -2.67 -8.34 -7.88
CA ARG A 19 -1.78 -8.46 -9.02
C ARG A 19 -1.60 -7.14 -9.77
N SER A 20 -2.70 -6.51 -10.17
CA SER A 20 -2.66 -5.26 -10.94
C SER A 20 -2.00 -4.12 -10.15
N LEU A 21 -2.29 -4.01 -8.85
CA LEU A 21 -1.63 -3.04 -7.99
C LEU A 21 -0.13 -3.32 -7.87
N ALA A 22 0.27 -4.58 -7.69
CA ALA A 22 1.67 -4.95 -7.56
C ALA A 22 2.45 -4.62 -8.85
N GLU A 23 1.87 -4.88 -10.03
CA GLU A 23 2.43 -4.51 -11.32
C GLU A 23 2.60 -2.98 -11.44
N ARG A 24 1.56 -2.18 -11.11
CA ARG A 24 1.63 -0.71 -11.12
C ARG A 24 2.62 -0.13 -10.13
N ALA A 25 2.68 -0.68 -8.92
CA ALA A 25 3.67 -0.30 -7.91
C ALA A 25 5.07 -0.81 -8.26
N GLY A 26 5.18 -1.75 -9.21
CA GLY A 26 6.40 -2.46 -9.62
C GLY A 26 7.00 -3.36 -8.54
N ILE A 27 6.20 -3.83 -7.60
CA ILE A 27 6.60 -4.76 -6.55
C ILE A 27 6.19 -6.18 -6.91
N SER A 28 6.81 -7.19 -6.28
CA SER A 28 6.40 -8.57 -6.54
C SER A 28 5.00 -8.86 -5.97
N HIS A 29 4.23 -9.71 -6.65
CA HIS A 29 2.90 -10.10 -6.19
C HIS A 29 2.97 -10.83 -4.85
N GLY A 30 4.04 -11.61 -4.63
CA GLY A 30 4.29 -12.30 -3.37
C GLY A 30 4.49 -11.32 -2.21
N THR A 31 5.21 -10.22 -2.42
CA THR A 31 5.38 -9.16 -1.42
C THR A 31 4.04 -8.54 -1.05
N LEU A 32 3.21 -8.17 -2.04
CA LEU A 32 1.90 -7.59 -1.76
C LEU A 32 0.96 -8.58 -1.08
N ASN A 33 0.93 -9.84 -1.50
CA ASN A 33 0.10 -10.86 -0.86
C ASN A 33 0.51 -11.14 0.58
N ASN A 34 1.81 -11.23 0.87
CA ASN A 34 2.32 -11.39 2.23
C ASN A 34 1.98 -10.17 3.11
N LEU A 35 2.03 -8.97 2.53
CA LEU A 35 1.61 -7.73 3.19
C LEU A 35 0.11 -7.74 3.50
N LEU A 36 -0.74 -8.06 2.52
CA LEU A 36 -2.20 -8.09 2.69
C LEU A 36 -2.67 -9.21 3.63
N ALA A 37 -1.87 -10.26 3.78
CA ALA A 37 -2.08 -11.37 4.70
C ALA A 37 -1.51 -11.12 6.11
N GLY A 38 -0.86 -9.98 6.37
CA GLY A 38 -0.29 -9.70 7.70
C GLY A 38 1.04 -10.41 7.98
N LYS A 39 1.66 -11.03 6.97
CA LYS A 39 2.84 -11.91 7.13
C LYS A 39 4.17 -11.18 7.04
N ALA A 40 4.21 -10.00 6.41
CA ALA A 40 5.45 -9.25 6.20
C ALA A 40 5.21 -7.75 6.28
N TRP A 41 6.09 -7.05 7.00
CA TRP A 41 6.09 -5.59 7.02
C TRP A 41 6.81 -5.04 5.76
N PRO A 42 6.20 -4.11 5.02
CA PRO A 42 6.86 -3.49 3.88
C PRO A 42 8.04 -2.64 4.30
N THR A 43 9.05 -2.56 3.43
CA THR A 43 10.10 -1.55 3.51
C THR A 43 9.53 -0.16 3.22
N LEU A 44 10.23 0.91 3.65
CA LEU A 44 9.85 2.29 3.32
C LEU A 44 9.72 2.50 1.80
N SER A 45 10.62 1.91 1.01
CA SER A 45 10.56 1.95 -0.45
C SER A 45 9.29 1.28 -1.00
N THR A 46 8.83 0.18 -0.40
CA THR A 46 7.58 -0.49 -0.79
C THR A 46 6.38 0.39 -0.44
N ILE A 47 6.39 1.03 0.73
CA ILE A 47 5.33 1.96 1.14
C ILE A 47 5.22 3.12 0.15
N ALA A 48 6.33 3.82 -0.14
CA ALA A 48 6.33 4.95 -1.08
C ALA A 48 5.85 4.56 -2.49
N ARG A 49 6.21 3.36 -2.95
CA ARG A 49 5.75 2.84 -4.26
C ARG A 49 4.26 2.56 -4.28
N LEU A 50 3.71 2.01 -3.20
CA LEU A 50 2.27 1.78 -3.06
C LEU A 50 1.51 3.09 -2.95
N GLU A 51 1.99 4.06 -2.16
CA GLU A 51 1.39 5.38 -2.02
C GLU A 51 1.34 6.11 -3.37
N ARG A 52 2.44 6.07 -4.13
CA ARG A 52 2.48 6.63 -5.49
C ARG A 52 1.55 5.90 -6.45
N ALA A 53 1.47 4.57 -6.38
CA ALA A 53 0.60 3.79 -7.25
C ALA A 53 -0.88 4.03 -6.97
N LEU A 54 -1.25 4.19 -5.69
CA LEU A 54 -2.62 4.40 -5.23
C LEU A 54 -3.01 5.88 -5.12
N ALA A 55 -2.06 6.80 -5.35
CA ALA A 55 -2.23 8.24 -5.14
C ALA A 55 -2.88 8.56 -3.77
N THR A 56 -2.47 7.86 -2.72
CA THR A 56 -3.07 7.92 -1.38
C THR A 56 -2.02 7.68 -0.31
N ASP A 57 -2.11 8.42 0.78
CA ASP A 57 -1.28 8.20 1.97
C ASP A 57 -1.75 6.98 2.77
N LEU A 58 -0.88 5.98 2.83
CA LEU A 58 -1.15 4.71 3.48
C LEU A 58 -0.64 4.71 4.93
N TRP A 59 0.34 5.55 5.24
CA TRP A 59 0.89 5.65 6.60
C TRP A 59 -0.13 6.28 7.59
N PRO A 60 -0.46 5.61 8.70
CA PRO A 60 -1.52 6.07 9.63
C PRO A 60 -1.17 7.31 10.47
N GLY A 61 -0.04 7.97 10.23
CA GLY A 61 0.36 9.22 10.89
C GLY A 61 0.79 10.35 9.93
N ARG A 62 0.68 10.14 8.62
CA ARG A 62 0.91 11.22 7.64
C ARG A 62 -0.43 11.93 7.44
N VAL A 63 -0.54 13.12 8.02
CA VAL A 63 -1.61 14.07 7.69
C VAL A 63 -1.04 14.85 6.51
N LEU A 64 -1.66 14.76 5.33
CA LEU A 64 -1.26 15.61 4.21
C LEU A 64 -1.58 17.05 4.62
N SER A 65 -0.53 17.87 4.75
CA SER A 65 -0.66 19.27 4.38
C SER A 65 -1.06 19.25 2.92
N ASP A 66 -2.25 19.76 2.66
CA ASP A 66 -2.72 20.20 1.35
C ASP A 66 -1.56 20.85 0.60
N HIS A 67 -1.08 20.21 -0.46
CA HIS A 67 -0.15 20.83 -1.39
C HIS A 67 -1.00 21.36 -2.55
N ASP A 68 -1.25 22.67 -2.46
CA ASP A 68 -1.67 23.63 -3.48
C ASP A 68 -1.11 23.34 -4.88
#